data_AF-A0A397T3F3-F1
#
_entry.id   AF-A0A397T3F3-F1
#
_cell.length_a   1.000
_cell.length_b   1.000
_cell.length_c   1.000
_cell.angle_alpha   90.00
_cell.angle_beta   90.00
_cell.angle_gamma   90.00
#
_symmetry.space_group_name_H-M   'P 1'
#
loop_
_entity.id
_entity.type
_entity.pdbx_description
1 polymer ?
#
loop_
_entity_poly.entity_id
_entity_poly.type
_entity_poly.pdbx_seq_one_letter_code
_entity_poly.pdbx_strand_id
1 'polypeptide(L)' 'MGMIIWELTTGCKPFANVEHDIHLILKILDGERPKITEDTPECFANLIKSCWDPDP' A
#
# COMPACT_ATOMS: atom_id res chain seq x y z
N MET A 1 3.10 -0.44 8.80
CA MET A 1 4.43 -0.44 8.15
C MET A 1 4.37 -0.54 6.64
N GLY A 2 3.53 -1.41 6.05
CA GLY A 2 3.47 -1.61 4.59
C GLY A 2 3.30 -0.34 3.75
N MET A 3 2.51 0.64 4.20
CA MET A 3 2.33 1.92 3.49
C MET A 3 3.61 2.77 3.45
N ILE A 4 4.39 2.79 4.54
CA ILE A 4 5.65 3.54 4.63
C ILE A 4 6.70 2.88 3.73
N ILE A 5 6.80 1.55 3.78
CA ILE A 5 7.74 0.81 2.93
C ILE A 5 7.38 1.03 1.46
N TRP A 6 6.10 0.97 1.10
CA TRP A 6 5.63 1.26 -0.26
C TRP A 6 5.97 2.68 -0.72
N GLU A 7 5.80 3.69 0.13
CA GLU A 7 6.18 5.08 -0.18
C GLU A 7 7.69 5.21 -0.40
N LEU A 8 8.51 4.54 0.42
CA LEU A 8 9.97 4.55 0.28
C LEU A 8 10.45 3.82 -0.99
N THR A 9 9.81 2.72 -1.36
CA THR A 9 10.21 1.95 -2.56
C THR A 9 9.78 2.64 -3.85
N THR A 10 8.65 3.34 -3.84
CA THR A 10 8.10 4.00 -5.04
C THR A 10 8.45 5.49 -5.13
N GLY A 11 8.86 6.11 -4.03
CA GLY A 11 9.03 7.57 -3.93
C GLY A 11 7.72 8.36 -4.07
N CYS A 12 6.57 7.68 -4.04
CA CYS A 12 5.26 8.25 -4.32
C CYS A 12 4.37 8.20 -3.08
N LYS A 13 3.53 9.23 -2.91
CA LYS A 13 2.51 9.22 -1.84
C LYS A 13 1.46 8.13 -2.15
N PRO A 14 1.12 7.25 -1.20
CA PRO A 14 0.04 6.29 -1.37
C PRO A 14 -1.27 7.00 -1.70
N PHE A 15 -1.99 6.51 -2.71
CA PHE A 15 -3.26 7.09 -3.16
C PHE A 15 -3.15 8.58 -3.52
N ALA A 16 -2.03 9.03 -4.12
CA ALA A 16 -1.82 10.43 -4.51
C ALA A 16 -2.89 10.98 -5.46
N ASN A 17 -3.49 10.11 -6.28
CA ASN A 17 -4.46 10.46 -7.32
C ASN A 17 -5.92 10.24 -6.89
N VAL A 18 -6.18 10.00 -5.60
CA VAL A 18 -7.51 9.79 -5.05
C VAL A 18 -7.78 10.88 -4.03
N GLU A 19 -9.02 11.35 -3.90
CA GLU A 19 -9.40 12.26 -2.82
C GLU A 19 -9.31 11.54 -1.46
N HIS A 20 -8.81 12.25 -0.44
CA HIS A 20 -8.59 11.68 0.90
C HIS A 20 -9.85 11.89 1.75
N ASP A 21 -10.95 11.29 1.31
CA ASP A 21 -12.28 11.42 1.89
C ASP A 21 -12.79 10.10 2.50
N ILE A 22 -14.05 10.10 2.92
CA ILE A 22 -14.69 8.90 3.52
C ILE A 22 -14.76 7.72 2.54
N HIS A 23 -14.86 7.97 1.24
CA HIS A 23 -14.92 6.90 0.25
C HIS A 23 -13.58 6.16 0.14
N LEU A 24 -12.46 6.87 0.23
CA LEU A 24 -11.14 6.23 0.29
C LEU A 24 -10.99 5.38 1.56
N ILE A 25 -11.48 5.86 2.71
CA ILE A 25 -11.45 5.10 3.96
C ILE A 25 -12.23 3.78 3.81
N LEU A 26 -13.44 3.84 3.26
CA LEU A 26 -14.26 2.63 3.02
C LEU A 26 -13.55 1.63 2.11
N LYS A 27 -12.95 2.09 1.00
CA LYS A 27 -12.17 1.23 0.10
C LYS A 27 -11.00 0.55 0.83
N ILE A 28 -10.27 1.28 1.68
CA ILE A 28 -9.15 0.72 2.44
C ILE A 28 -9.63 -0.34 3.43
N LEU A 29 -10.78 -0.12 4.07
CA LEU A 29 -11.43 -1.11 4.94
C LEU A 29 -11.87 -2.35 4.16
N ASP A 30 -12.33 -2.18 2.92
CA ASP A 30 -12.66 -3.28 1.99
C ASP A 30 -11.43 -3.98 1.39
N GLY A 31 -10.22 -3.57 1.78
CA GLY A 31 -8.97 -4.22 1.38
C GLY A 31 -8.21 -3.55 0.23
N GLU A 32 -8.64 -2.37 -0.23
CA GLU A 32 -7.90 -1.61 -1.24
C GLU A 32 -6.48 -1.29 -0.73
N ARG A 33 -5.47 -1.58 -1.55
CA ARG A 33 -4.06 -1.29 -1.27
C ARG A 33 -3.40 -0.68 -2.51
N PRO A 34 -2.35 0.15 -2.33
CA PRO A 34 -1.56 0.62 -3.46
C PRO A 34 -0.95 -0.55 -4.25
N LYS A 35 -0.88 -0.41 -5.57
CA LYS A 35 -0.28 -1.44 -6.43
C LYS A 35 1.23 -1.55 -6.13
N ILE A 36 1.71 -2.75 -5.83
CA ILE A 36 3.15 -3.04 -5.80
C ILE A 36 3.61 -3.16 -7.25
N THR A 37 4.59 -2.37 -7.65
CA THR A 37 5.11 -2.31 -9.00
C THR A 37 6.21 -3.37 -9.22
N GLU A 38 6.43 -3.79 -10.47
CA GLU A 38 7.34 -4.89 -10.81
C GLU A 38 8.83 -4.56 -10.54
N ASP A 39 9.16 -3.27 -10.44
CA ASP A 39 10.47 -2.76 -10.06
C ASP A 39 10.72 -2.80 -8.55
N THR A 40 9.69 -3.06 -7.73
CA THR A 40 9.87 -3.23 -6.28
C THR A 40 10.61 -4.55 -6.02
N PRO A 41 11.79 -4.53 -5.36
CA PRO A 41 12.53 -5.75 -5.05
C PRO A 41 11.67 -6.74 -4.25
N GLU A 42 11.81 -8.03 -4.56
CA GLU A 42 10.95 -9.09 -4.02
C GLU A 42 10.91 -9.11 -2.49
N CYS A 43 12.04 -8.85 -1.82
CA CYS A 43 12.11 -8.78 -0.36
C CYS A 43 11.19 -7.70 0.22
N PHE A 44 11.13 -6.52 -0.41
CA PHE A 44 10.24 -5.44 -0.01
C PHE A 44 8.80 -5.76 -0.39
N ALA A 45 8.55 -6.33 -1.57
CA ALA A 45 7.21 -6.72 -1.98
C ALA A 45 6.59 -7.72 -0.99
N ASN A 46 7.35 -8.72 -0.55
CA ASN A 46 6.91 -9.72 0.42
C ASN A 46 6.67 -9.10 1.80
N LEU A 47 7.54 -8.19 2.24
CA LEU A 47 7.38 -7.47 3.50
C LEU A 47 6.16 -6.52 3.49
N ILE A 48 5.90 -5.84 2.36
CA ILE A 48 4.72 -4.99 2.19
C ILE A 48 3.46 -5.87 2.29
N LYS A 49 3.43 -7.02 1.60
CA LYS A 49 2.32 -7.96 1.64
C LYS A 49 2.07 -8.50 3.06
N SER A 50 3.11 -8.91 3.78
CA SER A 50 2.95 -9.41 5.16
C SER A 50 2.43 -8.34 6.11
N CYS A 51 2.81 -7.07 5.89
CA CYS A 51 2.28 -5.95 6.67
C CYS A 51 0.82 -5.60 6.34
N TRP A 52 0.28 -6.10 5.23
CA TRP A 52 -1.10 -5.89 4.79
C TRP A 52 -1.99 -7.10 5.04
N ASP A 53 -1.44 -8.20 5.55
CA ASP A 53 -2.19 -9.39 5.91
C ASP A 53 -3.24 -9.03 6.97
N PRO A 54 -4.53 -9.35 6.74
CA PRO A 54 -5.57 -9.15 7.75
C PRO A 54 -5.41 -10.06 8.97
N ASP A 55 -4.67 -11.17 8.86
CA ASP A 55 -4.32 -12.08 9.96
C ASP A 55 -2.80 -12.01 10.21
N PRO A 56 -2.35 -11.21 11.20
CA PRO A 56 -0.94 -10.87 11.39
C PRO A 56 -0.05 -11.99 11.93
#